data_AF-A0A2P6U3Y4-F1
#
_entry.id   AF-A0A2P6U3Y4-F1
#
_cell.length_a   1.000
_cell.length_b   1.000
_cell.length_c   1.000
_cell.angle_alpha   90.00
_cell.angle_beta   90.00
_cell.angle_gamma   90.00
#
_symmetry.space_group_name_H-M   'P 1'
#
loop_
_entity.id
_entity.type
_entity.pdbx_description
1 polymer ?
#
loop_
_entity_poly.entity_id
_entity_poly.type
_entity_poly.pdbx_seq_one_letter_code
_entity_poly.pdbx_strand_id
1 'polypeptide(L)'
;MGVALVECKEGCTCQPAKLDGKYDKPVSIFWMLKLFVSQHERCRLRVTITNEPAGQQGAHKVTLAAIMVTHIENMREAGTLASIRWINDGVKMG
;
A
#
# COMPACT_ATOMS: atom_id res chain seq x y z
N MET A 1 10.79 2.17 14.18
CA MET A 1 9.56 2.13 13.35
C MET A 1 8.85 0.81 13.57
N GLY A 2 7.52 0.80 13.49
CA GLY A 2 6.67 -0.38 13.71
C GLY A 2 6.14 -1.03 12.43
N VAL A 3 5.31 -2.05 12.61
CA VAL A 3 4.65 -2.80 11.53
C VAL A 3 3.13 -2.70 11.69
N ALA A 4 2.41 -2.63 10.57
CA ALA A 4 0.95 -2.76 10.57
C ALA A 4 0.50 -3.84 9.59
N LEU A 5 -0.54 -4.56 9.96
CA LEU A 5 -1.23 -5.53 9.13
C LEU A 5 -2.43 -4.85 8.44
N VAL A 6 -2.56 -5.02 7.13
CA VAL A 6 -3.66 -4.50 6.33
C VAL A 6 -4.48 -5.65 5.78
N GLU A 7 -5.78 -5.65 6.05
CA GLU A 7 -6.69 -6.75 5.75
C GLU A 7 -8.04 -6.25 5.23
N CYS A 8 -8.70 -7.07 4.41
CA CYS A 8 -10.10 -6.86 4.04
C CYS A 8 -11.01 -7.28 5.19
N LYS A 9 -11.86 -6.36 5.64
CA LYS A 9 -12.77 -6.58 6.76
C LYS A 9 -14.20 -6.90 6.31
N GLU A 10 -14.68 -6.23 5.27
CA GLU A 10 -16.07 -6.36 4.81
C GLU A 10 -16.18 -5.99 3.32
N GLY A 11 -17.11 -6.62 2.59
CA GLY A 11 -17.46 -6.30 1.20
C GLY A 11 -16.46 -6.76 0.15
N CYS A 12 -15.17 -6.67 0.41
CA CYS A 12 -14.11 -7.05 -0.53
C CYS A 12 -13.27 -8.22 -0.01
N THR A 13 -12.57 -8.89 -0.92
CA THR A 13 -11.57 -9.92 -0.60
C THR A 13 -10.19 -9.44 -1.02
N CYS A 14 -9.18 -9.79 -0.23
CA CYS A 14 -7.78 -9.53 -0.55
C CYS A 14 -6.88 -10.48 0.24
N GLN A 15 -5.64 -10.61 -0.22
CA GLN A 15 -4.60 -11.23 0.59
C GLN A 15 -4.10 -10.21 1.63
N PRO A 16 -4.05 -10.56 2.93
CA PRO A 16 -3.45 -9.72 3.95
C PRO A 16 -2.03 -9.30 3.57
N ALA A 17 -1.68 -8.04 3.84
CA ALA A 17 -0.36 -7.52 3.55
C ALA A 17 0.19 -6.73 4.73
N LYS A 18 1.52 -6.74 4.90
CA LYS A 18 2.20 -5.99 5.95
C LYS A 18 2.72 -4.67 5.41
N LEU A 19 2.34 -3.58 6.07
CA LEU A 19 3.06 -2.31 5.99
C LEU A 19 4.24 -2.40 6.95
N ASP A 20 5.40 -2.80 6.43
CA ASP A 20 6.64 -2.87 7.20
C ASP A 20 7.37 -1.54 7.13
N GLY A 21 7.35 -0.80 8.25
CA GLY A 21 8.08 0.45 8.39
C GLY A 21 9.49 0.28 8.96
N LYS A 22 9.94 -0.94 9.28
CA LYS A 22 11.26 -1.17 9.87
C LYS A 22 12.34 -0.74 8.89
N TYR A 23 13.20 0.17 9.35
CA TYR A 23 14.34 0.65 8.58
C TYR A 23 15.50 0.94 9.53
N ASP A 24 16.71 0.61 9.07
CA ASP A 24 17.90 0.70 9.93
C ASP A 24 18.41 2.14 10.09
N LYS A 25 18.10 3.03 9.13
CA LYS A 25 18.55 4.42 9.15
C LYS A 25 17.48 5.35 9.75
N PRO A 26 17.87 6.42 10.46
CA PRO A 26 16.96 7.42 11.01
C PRO A 26 16.46 8.38 9.92
N VAL A 27 15.68 7.87 8.97
CA VAL A 27 15.12 8.67 7.87
C VAL A 27 13.61 8.48 7.80
N SER A 28 12.92 9.52 7.32
CA SER A 28 11.49 9.42 6.99
C SER A 28 11.35 8.99 5.54
N ILE A 29 10.73 7.84 5.30
CA ILE A 29 10.50 7.31 3.95
C ILE A 29 9.00 7.20 3.72
N PHE A 30 8.55 7.70 2.58
CA PHE A 30 7.24 7.36 2.06
C PHE A 30 7.35 6.08 1.24
N TRP A 31 6.60 5.06 1.64
CA TRP A 31 6.55 3.79 0.94
C TRP A 31 5.12 3.44 0.56
N MET A 32 4.93 2.89 -0.64
CA MET A 32 3.63 2.46 -1.12
C MET A 32 3.49 0.94 -0.97
N LEU A 33 2.55 0.53 -0.11
CA LEU A 33 2.07 -0.84 -0.08
C LEU A 33 0.98 -1.01 -1.16
N LYS A 34 1.18 -1.95 -2.08
CA LYS A 34 0.14 -2.36 -3.03
C LYS A 34 -0.71 -3.47 -2.41
N LEU A 35 -2.03 -3.30 -2.41
CA LEU A 35 -3.00 -4.29 -1.97
C LEU A 35 -4.01 -4.52 -3.09
N PHE A 36 -4.13 -5.76 -3.55
CA PHE A 36 -5.14 -6.12 -4.55
C PHE A 36 -6.42 -6.54 -3.84
N VAL A 37 -7.52 -5.87 -4.16
CA VAL A 37 -8.84 -6.08 -3.57
C VAL A 37 -9.86 -6.42 -4.66
N SER A 38 -10.85 -7.24 -4.33
CA SER A 38 -12.03 -7.37 -5.19
C SER A 38 -12.89 -6.10 -5.15
N GLN A 39 -13.58 -5.80 -6.24
CA GLN A 39 -14.46 -4.64 -6.33
C GLN A 39 -15.73 -4.86 -5.51
N HIS A 40 -16.07 -3.92 -4.63
CA HIS A 40 -17.32 -3.92 -3.89
C HIS A 40 -17.67 -2.52 -3.36
N GLU A 41 -18.95 -2.14 -3.42
CA GLU A 41 -19.46 -0.82 -2.99
C GLU A 41 -19.20 -0.50 -1.51
N ARG A 42 -19.14 -1.54 -0.67
CA ARG A 42 -18.92 -1.43 0.79
C ARG A 42 -17.58 -2.01 1.23
N CYS A 43 -16.55 -1.95 0.38
CA CYS A 43 -15.23 -2.46 0.75
C CYS A 43 -14.70 -1.72 1.97
N ARG A 44 -14.41 -2.46 3.05
CA ARG A 44 -13.79 -1.96 4.27
C ARG A 44 -12.46 -2.63 4.48
N LEU A 45 -11.42 -1.82 4.62
CA LEU A 45 -10.09 -2.26 5.03
C LEU A 45 -9.90 -2.03 6.52
N ARG A 46 -9.15 -2.93 7.15
CA ARG A 46 -8.68 -2.80 8.52
C ARG A 46 -7.17 -2.68 8.51
N VAL A 47 -6.66 -1.67 9.21
CA VAL A 47 -5.23 -1.49 9.47
C VAL A 47 -5.01 -1.70 10.96
N THR A 48 -4.21 -2.70 11.31
CA THR A 48 -3.92 -3.08 12.70
C THR A 48 -2.43 -2.87 12.96
N ILE A 49 -2.06 -1.98 13.88
CA ILE A 49 -0.67 -1.88 14.34
C ILE A 49 -0.35 -3.16 15.11
N THR A 50 0.71 -3.86 14.71
CA THR A 50 1.08 -5.15 15.31
C THR A 50 2.03 -4.96 16.48
N ASN A 51 2.09 -5.97 17.36
CA ASN A 51 3.05 -6.02 18.47
C ASN A 51 4.43 -6.53 18.05
N GLU A 52 4.74 -6.51 16.74
CA GLU A 52 6.07 -6.90 16.29
C GLU A 52 7.14 -5.95 16.86
N PRO A 53 8.35 -6.46 17.19
CA PRO A 53 9.44 -5.63 17.69
C PRO A 53 9.71 -4.44 16.79
N ALA A 54 9.95 -3.26 17.39
CA ALA A 54 10.38 -2.10 16.62
C ALA A 54 11.74 -2.38 15.96
N GLY A 55 11.99 -1.73 14.82
CA GLY A 55 13.33 -1.68 14.24
C GLY A 55 14.34 -1.01 15.20
N GLN A 56 15.62 -0.99 14.81
CA GLN A 56 16.77 -0.56 15.65
C GLN A 56 16.59 0.80 16.37
N GLN A 57 15.72 1.67 15.83
CA GLN A 57 15.37 2.98 16.38
C GLN A 57 14.46 2.94 17.64
N GLY A 58 13.99 1.77 18.08
CA GLY A 58 13.21 1.58 19.32
C GLY A 58 11.77 2.15 19.33
N ALA A 59 11.43 3.07 18.43
CA ALA A 59 10.09 3.65 18.35
C ALA A 59 9.09 2.74 17.61
N HIS A 60 7.98 2.39 18.26
CA HIS A 60 6.85 1.62 17.68
C HIS A 60 5.83 2.54 16.96
N LYS A 61 6.30 3.32 15.99
CA LYS A 61 5.45 4.23 15.21
C LYS A 61 5.17 3.67 13.82
N VAL A 62 3.90 3.74 13.41
CA VAL A 62 3.43 3.54 12.03
C VAL A 62 2.71 4.82 11.60
N THR A 63 2.92 5.27 10.37
CA THR A 63 2.23 6.44 9.81
C THR A 63 1.55 6.03 8.51
N LEU A 64 0.21 6.12 8.47
CA LEU A 64 -0.57 5.96 7.25
C LEU A 64 -0.83 7.35 6.67
N ALA A 65 -0.14 7.70 5.59
CA ALA A 65 -0.26 9.02 4.99
C ALA A 65 -1.54 9.16 4.14
N ALA A 66 -1.82 8.16 3.30
CA ALA A 66 -2.97 8.16 2.41
C ALA A 66 -3.36 6.73 2.02
N ILE A 67 -4.61 6.58 1.54
CA ILE A 67 -5.08 5.41 0.81
C ILE A 67 -5.49 5.88 -0.58
N MET A 68 -4.93 5.27 -1.62
CA MET A 68 -5.29 5.54 -3.01
C MET A 68 -6.02 4.33 -3.58
N VAL A 69 -7.17 4.57 -4.19
CA VAL A 69 -7.94 3.53 -4.88
C VAL A 69 -7.78 3.75 -6.37
N THR A 70 -7.27 2.74 -7.07
CA THR A 70 -7.04 2.79 -8.51
C THR A 70 -7.67 1.58 -9.18
N HIS A 71 -8.44 1.81 -10.22
CA HIS A 71 -8.91 0.77 -11.13
C HIS A 71 -8.09 0.85 -12.41
N ILE A 72 -7.21 -0.13 -12.63
CA ILE A 72 -6.43 -0.26 -13.86
C ILE A 72 -6.66 -1.68 -14.35
N GLU A 73 -7.22 -1.82 -15.54
CA GLU A 73 -7.33 -3.09 -16.23
C GLU A 73 -5.91 -3.68 -16.41
N ASN A 74 -5.72 -4.97 -16.10
CA ASN A 74 -4.44 -5.66 -16.21
C ASN A 74 -3.30 -5.11 -15.34
N MET A 75 -3.60 -4.69 -14.10
CA MET A 75 -2.61 -4.18 -13.14
C MET A 75 -1.41 -5.12 -12.83
N ARG A 76 -1.49 -6.42 -13.15
CA ARG A 76 -0.36 -7.36 -13.07
C ARG A 76 0.78 -7.00 -14.02
N GLU A 77 0.50 -6.32 -15.14
CA GLU A 77 1.49 -5.88 -16.14
C GLU A 77 1.98 -4.45 -15.86
N ALA A 78 1.19 -3.64 -15.15
CA ALA A 78 1.49 -2.25 -14.77
C ALA A 78 2.39 -2.11 -13.53
N GLY A 79 3.32 -3.06 -13.33
CA GLY A 79 4.16 -3.17 -12.14
C GLY A 79 5.06 -1.96 -11.87
N THR A 80 5.37 -1.17 -12.90
CA THR A 80 6.19 0.04 -12.81
C THR A 80 5.51 1.20 -13.55
N LEU A 81 5.70 2.44 -13.10
CA LEU A 81 5.24 3.63 -13.85
C LEU A 81 5.73 3.62 -15.31
N ALA A 82 6.86 2.97 -15.57
CA ALA A 82 7.44 2.79 -16.89
C ALA A 82 6.68 1.80 -17.80
N SER A 83 5.86 0.90 -17.26
CA SER A 83 5.10 -0.08 -18.05
C SER A 83 3.67 0.38 -18.38
N ILE A 84 3.30 1.59 -17.94
CA ILE A 84 2.00 2.17 -18.22
C ILE A 84 2.04 2.84 -19.60
N ARG A 85 1.39 2.23 -20.59
CA ARG A 85 1.41 2.66 -22.00
C ARG A 85 0.96 4.12 -22.20
N TRP A 86 -0.03 4.62 -21.46
CA TRP A 86 -0.45 6.02 -21.55
C TRP A 86 0.58 7.03 -21.00
N ILE A 87 1.50 6.61 -20.12
CA ILE A 87 2.63 7.44 -19.67
C ILE A 87 3.71 7.48 -20.76
N ASN A 88 4.01 6.34 -21.40
CA ASN A 88 5.00 6.28 -22.49
C ASN A 88 4.52 6.95 -23.78
N ASP A 89 3.21 6.89 -24.07
CA ASP A 89 2.64 7.44 -25.29
C ASP A 89 2.38 8.96 -25.19
N GLY A 90 2.75 9.59 -24.06
CA GLY A 90 2.65 11.03 -23.84
C GLY A 90 1.21 11.53 -23.96
N VAL A 91 0.44 11.46 -22.87
CA VAL A 91 -0.93 11.98 -22.82
C VAL A 91 -0.99 13.43 -23.36
N LYS A 92 -1.55 13.60 -24.56
CA LYS A 92 -2.14 14.89 -24.94
C LYS A 92 -3.46 15.00 -24.19
N MET A 93 -3.50 15.85 -23.18
CA MET A 93 -4.77 16.28 -22.59
C MET A 93 -5.50 17.10 -23.65
N GLY A 94 -6.57 16.51 -24.19
CA GLY A 94 -7.56 17.20 -25.01
C GLY A 94 -8.61 17.85 -24.12
#